data_AF-A0A7S3DUE4-F1
#
_entry.id   AF-A0A7S3DUE4-F1
#
_cell.length_a   1.000
_cell.length_b   1.000
_cell.length_c   1.000
_cell.angle_alpha   90.00
_cell.angle_beta   90.00
_cell.angle_gamma   90.00
#
_symmetry.space_group_name_H-M   'P 1'
#
loop_
_entity.id
_entity.type
_entity.pdbx_description
1 polymer ?
#
loop_
_entity_poly.entity_id
_entity_poly.type
_entity_poly.pdbx_seq_one_letter_code
_entity_poly.pdbx_strand_id
1 'polypeptide(L)'
;MQSMFSHLVHEQSTSERNLKKLKFVWIQRDPELMMQSTIADTSLSLHASMLSFMEDDEDSILGADSVCGPDDCASLASKILAMVPPSGETDQDLTEAYQGFDLVSESEDEEDDSVHNKGDSKSCTTSSDANTGEDSNQSPTAMDFVKLDKVLDIEIYLTKNDSNESRAHHIPGVKHGRPDLATMFVAMREEAIQLGEKRVAVCVCGPKRISALCRKACIQLSDKTVRFDYHEEAFG
;
A
#
# COMPACT_ATOMS: atom_id res chain seq x y z
N MET A 1 -0.48 11.97 -1.90
CA MET A 1 -0.23 10.51 -1.78
C MET A 1 0.67 10.00 -2.90
N GLN A 2 0.43 10.42 -4.14
CA GLN A 2 1.27 10.08 -5.30
C GLN A 2 2.77 10.25 -5.07
N SER A 3 3.18 11.44 -4.63
CA SER A 3 4.59 11.77 -4.44
C SER A 3 5.29 10.83 -3.45
N MET A 4 4.60 10.48 -2.36
CA MET A 4 5.14 9.63 -1.31
C MET A 4 5.34 8.19 -1.79
N PHE A 5 4.41 7.62 -2.55
CA PHE A 5 4.60 6.27 -3.09
C PHE A 5 5.71 6.23 -4.12
N SER A 6 5.74 7.18 -5.07
CA SER A 6 6.83 7.26 -6.05
C SER A 6 8.19 7.38 -5.34
N HIS A 7 8.25 8.16 -4.26
CA HIS A 7 9.44 8.29 -3.45
C HIS A 7 9.82 6.97 -2.76
N LEU A 8 8.87 6.26 -2.15
CA LEU A 8 9.12 4.98 -1.47
C LEU A 8 9.57 3.88 -2.43
N VAL A 9 8.97 3.80 -3.62
CA VAL A 9 9.38 2.85 -4.66
C VAL A 9 10.77 3.21 -5.19
N HIS A 10 11.04 4.50 -5.40
CA HIS A 10 12.35 4.97 -5.83
C HIS A 10 13.45 4.68 -4.80
N GLU A 11 13.22 4.99 -3.52
CA GLU A 11 14.13 4.65 -2.41
C GLU A 11 14.38 3.14 -2.32
N GLN A 12 13.37 2.32 -2.62
CA GLN A 12 13.51 0.87 -2.65
C GLN A 12 14.36 0.39 -3.83
N SER A 13 14.14 0.94 -5.03
CA SER A 13 14.93 0.58 -6.22
C SER A 13 16.38 1.03 -6.11
N THR A 14 16.64 2.14 -5.43
CA THR A 14 18.00 2.64 -5.16
C THR A 14 18.65 1.95 -3.95
N SER A 15 17.96 1.01 -3.29
CA SER A 15 18.40 0.32 -2.07
C SER A 15 18.71 1.26 -0.88
N GLU A 16 18.26 2.51 -0.91
CA GLU A 16 18.38 3.47 0.19
C GLU A 16 17.48 3.07 1.37
N ARG A 17 16.35 2.41 1.06
CA ARG A 17 15.45 1.82 2.05
C ARG A 17 15.27 0.32 1.79
N ASN A 18 15.02 -0.44 2.86
CA ASN A 18 14.69 -1.86 2.80
C ASN A 18 13.23 -2.08 3.21
N LEU A 19 12.30 -1.70 2.33
CA LEU A 19 10.89 -2.01 2.49
C LEU A 19 10.70 -3.52 2.34
N LYS A 20 10.06 -4.14 3.34
CA LYS A 20 9.65 -5.55 3.29
C LYS A 20 8.33 -5.73 2.57
N LYS A 21 7.39 -4.82 2.85
CA LYS A 21 6.04 -4.85 2.31
C LYS A 21 5.50 -3.43 2.17
N LEU A 22 4.77 -3.20 1.08
CA LEU A 22 4.06 -1.99 0.75
C LEU A 22 2.69 -2.42 0.24
N LYS A 23 1.66 -2.25 1.06
CA LYS A 23 0.28 -2.60 0.70
C LYS A 23 -0.48 -1.34 0.33
N PHE A 24 -1.07 -1.34 -0.85
CA PHE A 24 -1.85 -0.25 -1.40
C PHE A 24 -3.30 -0.68 -1.57
N VAL A 25 -4.21 0.06 -0.95
CA VAL A 25 -5.65 -0.23 -1.00
C VAL A 25 -6.33 0.95 -1.66
N TRP A 26 -6.84 0.72 -2.85
CA TRP A 26 -7.58 1.72 -3.61
C TRP A 26 -9.07 1.41 -3.57
N ILE A 27 -9.87 2.39 -3.18
CA ILE A 27 -11.33 2.26 -3.15
C ILE A 27 -11.90 3.25 -4.15
N GLN A 28 -12.59 2.73 -5.17
CA GLN A 28 -13.27 3.55 -6.15
C GLN A 28 -14.77 3.25 -6.13
N ARG A 29 -15.60 4.28 -6.29
CA ARG A 29 -17.05 4.11 -6.41
C ARG A 29 -17.43 3.87 -7.85
N ASP A 30 -16.96 4.71 -8.75
CA ASP A 30 -17.40 4.72 -10.14
C ASP A 30 -16.60 3.74 -11.02
N PRO A 31 -17.24 2.74 -11.65
CA PRO A 31 -16.57 1.82 -12.55
C PRO A 31 -16.02 2.51 -13.80
N GLU A 32 -16.65 3.56 -14.31
CA GLU A 32 -16.15 4.28 -15.48
C GLU A 32 -14.86 5.02 -15.14
N LEU A 33 -14.81 5.71 -14.00
CA LEU A 33 -13.58 6.33 -13.52
C LEU A 33 -12.51 5.28 -13.20
N MET A 34 -12.89 4.08 -12.75
CA MET A 34 -11.94 2.98 -12.57
C MET A 34 -11.35 2.51 -13.90
N MET A 35 -12.17 2.32 -14.93
CA MET A 35 -11.70 1.90 -16.26
C MET A 35 -10.90 3.01 -16.96
N GLN A 36 -11.22 4.28 -16.70
CA GLN A 36 -10.43 5.42 -17.16
C GLN A 36 -9.14 5.59 -16.35
N SER A 37 -9.10 5.05 -15.13
CA SER A 37 -7.86 5.00 -14.36
C SER A 37 -6.98 3.92 -14.96
N THR A 38 -5.86 4.34 -15.53
CA THR A 38 -4.83 3.46 -16.09
C THR A 38 -4.20 2.55 -15.02
N ILE A 39 -4.58 2.69 -13.75
CA ILE A 39 -4.26 1.76 -12.65
C ILE A 39 -4.82 0.36 -12.96
N ALA A 40 -6.04 0.27 -13.48
CA ALA A 40 -6.62 -0.99 -13.91
C ALA A 40 -5.78 -1.61 -15.03
N ASP A 41 -5.41 -0.82 -16.05
CA ASP A 41 -4.55 -1.27 -17.15
C ASP A 41 -3.15 -1.68 -16.67
N THR A 42 -2.60 -1.01 -15.65
CA THR A 42 -1.26 -1.32 -15.15
C THR A 42 -1.26 -2.59 -14.29
N SER A 43 -2.29 -2.77 -13.46
CA SER A 43 -2.48 -4.03 -12.73
C SER A 43 -2.68 -5.19 -13.70
N LEU A 44 -3.45 -4.98 -14.76
CA LEU A 44 -3.63 -5.96 -15.84
C LEU A 44 -2.34 -6.22 -16.61
N SER A 45 -1.55 -5.18 -16.88
CA SER A 45 -0.27 -5.29 -17.56
C SER A 45 0.76 -6.02 -16.72
N LEU A 46 0.87 -5.73 -15.42
CA LEU A 46 1.75 -6.47 -14.51
C LEU A 46 1.34 -7.94 -14.45
N HIS A 47 0.04 -8.21 -14.35
CA HIS A 47 -0.48 -9.57 -14.33
C HIS A 47 -0.28 -10.29 -15.67
N ALA A 48 -0.41 -9.60 -16.80
CA ALA A 48 -0.17 -10.15 -18.14
C ALA A 48 1.31 -10.42 -18.38
N SER A 49 2.20 -9.50 -18.01
CA SER A 49 3.65 -9.70 -18.07
C SER A 49 4.11 -10.87 -17.18
N MET A 50 3.48 -11.04 -16.02
CA MET A 50 3.72 -12.18 -15.13
C MET A 50 3.31 -13.51 -15.78
N LEU A 51 2.12 -13.56 -16.39
CA LEU A 51 1.65 -14.77 -17.08
C LEU A 51 2.54 -15.12 -18.27
N SER A 52 2.95 -14.15 -19.08
CA SER A 52 3.86 -14.40 -20.20
C SER A 52 5.22 -14.93 -19.78
N PHE A 53 5.74 -14.51 -18.61
CA PHE A 53 7.03 -14.98 -18.12
C PHE A 53 7.01 -16.44 -17.64
N MET A 54 5.83 -16.99 -17.35
CA MET A 54 5.67 -18.38 -16.90
C MET A 54 5.39 -19.36 -18.06
N GLU A 55 5.21 -18.86 -19.29
CA GLU A 55 4.85 -19.69 -20.46
C GLU A 55 6.03 -20.07 -21.37
N ASP A 56 7.26 -19.61 -21.08
CA ASP A 56 8.40 -19.69 -22.02
C ASP A 56 9.41 -20.85 -21.80
N ASP A 57 9.16 -21.82 -20.90
CA ASP A 57 10.17 -22.86 -20.59
C ASP A 57 10.11 -24.17 -21.39
N GLU A 58 9.21 -24.35 -22.37
CA GLU A 58 9.21 -25.57 -23.21
C GLU A 58 9.23 -25.22 -24.71
N ASP A 59 10.44 -25.25 -25.30
CA ASP A 59 10.76 -25.34 -26.73
C ASP A 59 10.48 -24.11 -27.64
N SER A 60 11.34 -23.08 -27.65
CA SER A 60 11.60 -22.28 -28.87
C SER A 60 12.91 -21.50 -28.85
N ILE A 61 13.96 -22.13 -29.40
CA ILE A 61 15.09 -21.44 -30.02
C ILE A 61 14.56 -20.86 -31.34
N LEU A 62 14.32 -19.54 -31.44
CA LEU A 62 14.56 -18.68 -32.61
C LEU A 62 14.07 -17.24 -32.30
N GLY A 63 15.01 -16.28 -32.35
CA GLY A 63 14.89 -14.97 -31.74
C GLY A 63 13.93 -13.95 -32.39
N ALA A 64 13.32 -13.14 -31.53
CA ALA A 64 12.72 -11.87 -31.86
C ALA A 64 13.21 -10.80 -30.87
N ASP A 65 14.07 -9.91 -31.34
CA ASP A 65 14.60 -8.78 -30.58
C ASP A 65 13.50 -7.72 -30.36
N SER A 66 12.69 -7.89 -29.31
CA SER A 66 11.83 -6.81 -28.79
C SER A 66 12.62 -6.00 -27.76
N VAL A 67 13.40 -5.04 -28.25
CA VAL A 67 14.17 -4.10 -27.42
C VAL A 67 13.21 -3.11 -26.77
N CYS A 68 12.80 -3.37 -25.53
CA CYS A 68 12.15 -2.37 -24.68
C CYS A 68 13.24 -1.45 -24.11
N GLY A 69 13.15 -0.15 -24.37
CA GLY A 69 14.14 0.84 -23.95
C GLY A 69 14.18 1.05 -22.43
N PRO A 70 15.35 1.40 -21.85
CA PRO A 70 15.54 1.52 -20.39
C PRO A 70 14.83 2.71 -19.72
N ASP A 71 14.21 3.62 -20.48
CA ASP A 71 13.59 4.84 -19.94
C ASP A 71 12.12 4.67 -19.47
N ASP A 72 11.45 3.55 -19.75
CA ASP A 72 10.01 3.40 -19.47
C ASP A 72 9.67 2.97 -18.02
N CYS A 73 10.69 2.52 -17.29
CA CYS A 73 10.55 1.85 -16.00
C CYS A 73 10.38 2.81 -14.81
N ALA A 74 11.07 3.95 -14.83
CA ALA A 74 10.94 5.00 -13.80
C ALA A 74 9.56 5.71 -13.83
N SER A 75 8.71 5.38 -14.81
CA SER A 75 7.43 6.03 -15.03
C SER A 75 6.22 5.20 -14.60
N LEU A 76 6.33 3.92 -14.21
CA LEU A 76 5.14 3.09 -13.92
C LEU A 76 4.43 3.54 -12.65
N ALA A 77 5.14 3.66 -11.53
CA ALA A 77 4.61 4.20 -10.27
C ALA A 77 4.08 5.63 -10.44
N SER A 78 4.86 6.47 -11.13
CA SER A 78 4.49 7.86 -11.41
C SER A 78 3.29 7.98 -12.36
N LYS A 79 3.11 7.05 -13.30
CA LYS A 79 1.91 6.91 -14.15
C LYS A 79 0.73 6.44 -13.32
N ILE A 80 0.82 5.30 -12.62
CA ILE A 80 -0.21 4.73 -11.72
C ILE A 80 -0.83 5.81 -10.84
N LEU A 81 -0.03 6.76 -10.35
CA LEU A 81 -0.50 7.76 -9.40
C LEU A 81 -0.89 9.12 -9.97
N ALA A 82 -0.51 9.46 -11.22
CA ALA A 82 -0.88 10.74 -11.85
C ALA A 82 -2.36 10.79 -12.25
N MET A 83 -3.08 9.72 -11.97
CA MET A 83 -4.36 9.37 -12.59
C MET A 83 -5.46 9.23 -11.55
N VAL A 84 -5.24 9.79 -10.34
CA VAL A 84 -6.23 9.88 -9.27
C VAL A 84 -7.13 11.10 -9.54
N PRO A 85 -8.39 10.93 -10.01
CA PRO A 85 -9.28 12.06 -10.14
C PRO A 85 -9.65 12.62 -8.75
N PRO A 86 -9.85 13.94 -8.60
CA PRO A 86 -10.43 14.50 -7.39
C PRO A 86 -11.84 13.95 -7.19
N SER A 87 -12.12 13.36 -6.02
CA SER A 87 -13.44 12.79 -5.74
C SER A 87 -14.51 13.88 -5.70
N GLY A 88 -15.57 13.75 -6.51
CA GLY A 88 -16.61 14.77 -6.67
C GLY A 88 -17.82 14.67 -5.75
N GLU A 89 -17.83 13.84 -4.71
CA GLU A 89 -19.07 13.52 -3.96
C GLU A 89 -18.95 13.59 -2.42
N THR A 90 -20.12 13.67 -1.78
CA THR A 90 -20.33 14.09 -0.39
C THR A 90 -20.20 12.97 0.65
N ASP A 91 -19.55 13.28 1.78
CA ASP A 91 -19.25 12.44 2.95
C ASP A 91 -20.43 11.64 3.58
N GLN A 92 -21.68 11.91 3.20
CA GLN A 92 -22.88 11.39 3.85
C GLN A 92 -23.14 9.90 3.54
N ASP A 93 -23.02 9.47 2.28
CA ASP A 93 -23.19 8.04 1.87
C ASP A 93 -22.13 7.12 2.50
N LEU A 94 -20.97 7.68 2.83
CA LEU A 94 -19.91 6.97 3.51
C LEU A 94 -20.21 6.81 5.00
N THR A 95 -21.04 7.69 5.58
CA THR A 95 -21.40 7.79 7.00
C THR A 95 -22.48 6.81 7.47
N GLU A 96 -23.19 6.14 6.57
CA GLU A 96 -24.11 5.07 6.96
C GLU A 96 -23.42 3.69 6.95
N ALA A 97 -22.63 3.40 5.92
CA ALA A 97 -22.17 2.03 5.66
C ALA A 97 -20.95 1.51 6.46
N TYR A 98 -20.42 2.27 7.41
CA TYR A 98 -19.45 1.80 8.44
C TYR A 98 -20.00 1.92 9.87
N GLN A 99 -21.33 2.00 10.05
CA GLN A 99 -21.91 1.89 11.40
C GLN A 99 -21.71 0.45 11.88
N GLY A 100 -20.84 0.26 12.89
CA GLY A 100 -20.51 -1.07 13.45
C GLY A 100 -19.03 -1.44 13.45
N PHE A 101 -18.13 -0.51 13.14
CA PHE A 101 -16.69 -0.76 13.26
C PHE A 101 -16.21 -0.69 14.72
N ASP A 102 -16.50 -1.73 15.48
CA ASP A 102 -15.86 -2.02 16.76
C ASP A 102 -14.93 -3.22 16.60
N LEU A 103 -13.63 -2.90 16.52
CA LEU A 103 -12.52 -3.85 16.36
C LEU A 103 -12.29 -4.71 17.61
N VAL A 104 -12.79 -4.25 18.75
CA VAL A 104 -12.73 -4.96 20.02
C VAL A 104 -14.06 -4.66 20.69
N SER A 105 -14.91 -5.65 20.86
CA SER A 105 -16.02 -5.58 21.80
C SER A 105 -15.40 -5.25 23.16
N GLU A 106 -15.66 -4.06 23.69
CA GLU A 106 -15.19 -3.61 24.99
C GLU A 106 -15.71 -4.59 26.05
N SER A 107 -14.97 -5.68 26.31
CA SER A 107 -15.10 -6.40 27.56
C SER A 107 -14.41 -5.52 28.58
N GLU A 108 -15.23 -4.84 29.39
CA GLU A 108 -14.83 -4.04 30.55
C GLU A 108 -14.16 -4.95 31.59
N ASP A 109 -12.95 -5.40 31.32
CA ASP A 109 -12.11 -6.03 32.32
C ASP A 109 -11.39 -4.88 33.07
N GLU A 110 -12.00 -4.47 34.18
CA GLU A 110 -11.41 -3.55 35.15
C GLU A 110 -10.14 -4.17 35.76
N GLU A 111 -8.97 -3.88 35.19
CA GLU A 111 -7.69 -4.17 35.84
C GLU A 111 -7.16 -2.95 36.62
N ASP A 112 -7.01 -3.20 37.92
CA ASP A 112 -6.40 -2.34 38.95
C ASP A 112 -4.88 -2.30 38.76
N ASP A 113 -4.35 -1.18 38.25
CA ASP A 113 -2.92 -0.98 38.04
C ASP A 113 -2.36 0.10 38.99
N SER A 114 -1.76 -0.37 40.09
CA SER A 114 -0.94 0.42 40.99
C SER A 114 0.55 0.11 40.78
N VAL A 115 1.27 0.95 40.01
CA VAL A 115 2.74 0.86 39.95
C VAL A 115 3.42 2.23 39.97
N HIS A 116 4.14 2.47 41.07
CA HIS A 116 5.23 3.43 41.19
C HIS A 116 6.40 3.04 40.28
N ASN A 117 6.98 3.98 39.54
CA ASN A 117 8.42 3.91 39.24
C ASN A 117 9.07 5.28 39.00
N LYS A 118 10.19 5.48 39.68
CA LYS A 118 11.06 6.67 39.70
C LYS A 118 12.43 6.27 39.14
N GLY A 119 13.07 7.19 38.42
CA GLY A 119 14.51 7.20 38.09
C GLY A 119 14.86 6.38 36.85
N ASP A 120 15.83 6.74 36.00
CA ASP A 120 16.85 7.79 36.07
C ASP A 120 17.29 8.16 34.64
N SER A 121 17.71 9.41 34.50
CA SER A 121 18.33 9.95 33.28
C SER A 121 19.71 9.35 33.03
N LYS A 122 20.01 9.00 31.78
CA LYS A 122 21.40 8.87 31.30
C LYS A 122 21.55 9.39 29.88
N SER A 123 22.32 10.47 29.77
CA SER A 123 22.82 11.06 28.54
C SER A 123 23.95 10.19 27.97
N CYS A 124 24.05 10.07 26.65
CA CYS A 124 25.30 9.70 25.99
C CYS A 124 25.39 10.33 24.59
N THR A 125 26.61 10.69 24.26
CA THR A 125 27.13 11.61 23.24
C THR A 125 27.53 10.94 21.92
N THR A 126 27.36 11.72 20.83
CA THR A 126 28.19 11.87 19.61
C THR A 126 28.80 10.65 18.89
N SER A 127 28.54 10.55 17.58
CA SER A 127 29.58 10.60 16.55
C SER A 127 28.97 10.82 15.16
N SER A 128 29.53 11.78 14.45
CA SER A 128 29.20 12.18 13.09
C SER A 128 30.32 11.70 12.16
N ASP A 129 30.03 10.69 11.35
CA ASP A 129 30.93 10.18 10.31
C ASP A 129 30.44 10.61 8.93
N ALA A 130 31.27 11.41 8.26
CA ALA A 130 31.08 11.87 6.90
C ALA A 130 31.54 10.79 5.92
N ASN A 131 30.60 10.13 5.25
CA ASN A 131 30.89 9.24 4.13
C ASN A 131 30.78 10.00 2.81
N THR A 132 31.90 10.07 2.08
CA THR A 132 31.99 10.63 0.73
C THR A 132 31.75 9.48 -0.25
N GLY A 133 30.56 9.43 -0.85
CA GLY A 133 30.17 8.41 -1.82
C GLY A 133 30.55 8.82 -3.25
N GLU A 134 31.24 7.92 -3.95
CA GLU A 134 31.53 8.03 -5.38
C GLU A 134 30.28 7.67 -6.20
N ASP A 135 29.82 8.61 -7.02
CA ASP A 135 28.70 8.47 -7.94
C ASP A 135 29.02 7.47 -9.06
N SER A 136 28.65 6.21 -8.85
CA SER A 136 28.61 5.21 -9.93
C SER A 136 27.20 5.18 -10.52
N ASN A 137 27.04 5.89 -11.65
CA ASN A 137 25.85 5.83 -12.51
C ASN A 137 25.69 4.43 -13.12
N GLN A 138 25.20 3.47 -12.36
CA GLN A 138 24.74 2.19 -12.89
C GLN A 138 23.24 2.31 -13.17
N SER A 139 22.88 2.19 -14.45
CA SER A 139 21.49 2.08 -14.89
C SER A 139 20.81 0.91 -14.19
N PRO A 140 19.56 1.04 -13.71
CA PRO A 140 18.82 -0.06 -13.11
C PRO A 140 18.74 -1.20 -14.11
N THR A 141 19.17 -2.40 -13.72
CA THR A 141 19.11 -3.59 -14.57
C THR A 141 17.80 -4.34 -14.27
N ALA A 142 17.28 -5.10 -15.24
CA ALA A 142 16.00 -5.79 -15.17
C ALA A 142 15.78 -6.71 -13.93
N MET A 143 16.84 -7.02 -13.16
CA MET A 143 16.76 -7.80 -11.93
C MET A 143 16.03 -7.10 -10.77
N ASP A 144 15.86 -5.78 -10.80
CA ASP A 144 15.22 -5.03 -9.72
C ASP A 144 13.68 -5.18 -9.67
N PHE A 145 13.05 -5.60 -10.77
CA PHE A 145 11.60 -5.75 -10.86
C PHE A 145 11.05 -6.94 -10.08
N VAL A 146 11.73 -8.08 -10.13
CA VAL A 146 11.36 -9.31 -9.39
C VAL A 146 11.33 -9.07 -7.87
N LYS A 147 12.05 -8.05 -7.40
CA LYS A 147 12.07 -7.65 -5.99
C LYS A 147 10.86 -6.78 -5.63
N LEU A 148 10.33 -5.99 -6.57
CA LEU A 148 9.19 -5.11 -6.32
C LEU A 148 7.91 -5.91 -6.15
N ASP A 149 7.70 -6.99 -6.90
CA ASP A 149 6.50 -7.84 -6.81
C ASP A 149 6.34 -8.50 -5.43
N LYS A 150 7.45 -8.77 -4.75
CA LYS A 150 7.43 -9.32 -3.39
C LYS A 150 7.07 -8.27 -2.35
N VAL A 151 7.41 -7.01 -2.62
CA VAL A 151 7.22 -5.89 -1.71
C VAL A 151 5.86 -5.24 -1.92
N LEU A 152 5.41 -5.06 -3.16
CA LEU A 152 4.21 -4.30 -3.50
C LEU A 152 2.98 -5.20 -3.62
N ASP A 153 1.96 -4.93 -2.81
CA ASP A 153 0.65 -5.56 -2.87
C ASP A 153 -0.39 -4.47 -3.18
N ILE A 154 -1.10 -4.60 -4.30
CA ILE A 154 -2.12 -3.63 -4.73
C ILE A 154 -3.49 -4.32 -4.71
N GLU A 155 -4.41 -3.77 -3.94
CA GLU A 155 -5.79 -4.20 -3.91
C GLU A 155 -6.72 -3.06 -4.33
N ILE A 156 -7.58 -3.35 -5.32
CA ILE A 156 -8.52 -2.37 -5.86
C ILE A 156 -9.93 -2.83 -5.52
N TYR A 157 -10.74 -1.94 -4.94
CA TYR A 157 -12.11 -2.18 -4.52
C TYR A 157 -13.08 -1.28 -5.29
N LEU A 158 -14.09 -1.88 -5.91
CA LEU A 158 -15.21 -1.18 -6.54
C LEU A 158 -16.44 -1.25 -5.64
N THR A 159 -16.90 -0.09 -5.14
CA THR A 159 -17.95 -0.04 -4.11
C THR A 159 -19.36 0.18 -4.65
N LYS A 160 -19.52 0.69 -5.87
CA LYS A 160 -20.84 0.82 -6.51
C LYS A 160 -21.26 -0.56 -7.03
N ASN A 161 -22.41 -1.01 -6.55
CA ASN A 161 -23.00 -2.28 -6.97
C ASN A 161 -23.98 -2.01 -8.11
N ASP A 162 -23.46 -1.76 -9.32
CA ASP A 162 -24.31 -1.67 -10.49
C ASP A 162 -24.62 -3.09 -10.96
N SER A 163 -25.75 -3.63 -10.52
CA SER A 163 -26.23 -4.97 -10.87
C SER A 163 -26.43 -5.21 -12.38
N ASN A 164 -26.24 -4.17 -13.20
CA ASN A 164 -26.41 -4.19 -14.66
C ASN A 164 -25.10 -4.04 -15.45
N GLU A 165 -23.93 -3.84 -14.83
CA GLU A 165 -22.69 -3.61 -15.57
C GLU A 165 -21.81 -4.86 -15.70
N SER A 166 -22.01 -5.60 -16.80
CA SER A 166 -21.22 -6.79 -17.13
C SER A 166 -19.73 -6.51 -17.37
N ARG A 167 -19.32 -5.26 -17.59
CA ARG A 167 -17.93 -4.92 -17.97
C ARG A 167 -16.98 -4.80 -16.77
N ALA A 168 -17.43 -4.23 -15.66
CA ALA A 168 -16.61 -4.06 -14.46
C ALA A 168 -16.31 -5.39 -13.75
N HIS A 169 -17.21 -6.38 -13.85
CA HIS A 169 -17.01 -7.72 -13.29
C HIS A 169 -15.86 -8.52 -13.93
N HIS A 170 -15.36 -8.08 -15.09
CA HIS A 170 -14.32 -8.78 -15.84
C HIS A 170 -12.96 -8.10 -15.74
N ILE A 171 -12.73 -7.23 -14.74
CA ILE A 171 -11.41 -6.64 -14.50
C ILE A 171 -10.65 -7.54 -13.49
N PRO A 172 -9.67 -8.36 -13.94
CA PRO A 172 -8.81 -9.12 -13.05
C PRO A 172 -8.23 -8.27 -11.92
N GLY A 173 -8.28 -8.80 -10.69
CA GLY A 173 -7.73 -8.14 -9.51
C GLY A 173 -8.64 -7.11 -8.83
N VAL A 174 -9.79 -6.75 -9.44
CA VAL A 174 -10.75 -5.83 -8.80
C VAL A 174 -11.71 -6.60 -7.90
N LYS A 175 -11.67 -6.27 -6.61
CA LYS A 175 -12.61 -6.75 -5.59
C LYS A 175 -13.87 -5.89 -5.61
N HIS A 176 -15.03 -6.50 -5.39
CA HIS A 176 -16.30 -5.78 -5.35
C HIS A 176 -16.76 -5.61 -3.90
N GLY A 177 -17.40 -4.48 -3.62
CA GLY A 177 -17.81 -4.09 -2.29
C GLY A 177 -16.75 -3.27 -1.55
N ARG A 178 -16.94 -3.13 -0.24
CA ARG A 178 -16.06 -2.35 0.63
C ARG A 178 -15.00 -3.28 1.24
N PRO A 179 -13.76 -2.81 1.42
CA PRO A 179 -12.78 -3.57 2.17
C PRO A 179 -13.21 -3.70 3.63
N ASP A 180 -13.03 -4.90 4.17
CA ASP A 180 -13.11 -5.12 5.60
C ASP A 180 -11.81 -4.62 6.26
N LEU A 181 -11.80 -3.33 6.61
CA LEU A 181 -10.65 -2.69 7.22
C LEU A 181 -10.24 -3.38 8.53
N ALA A 182 -11.18 -3.94 9.30
CA ALA A 182 -10.85 -4.55 10.59
C ALA A 182 -9.99 -5.79 10.35
N THR A 183 -10.48 -6.68 9.48
CA THR A 183 -9.76 -7.88 9.07
C THR A 183 -8.41 -7.53 8.43
N MET A 184 -8.34 -6.49 7.60
CA MET A 184 -7.09 -6.07 6.96
C MET A 184 -6.03 -5.60 7.96
N PHE A 185 -6.40 -4.81 8.97
CA PHE A 185 -5.44 -4.35 9.96
C PHE A 185 -4.95 -5.47 10.88
N VAL A 186 -5.82 -6.43 11.23
CA VAL A 186 -5.40 -7.65 11.95
C VAL A 186 -4.40 -8.44 11.11
N ALA A 187 -4.69 -8.66 9.83
CA ALA A 187 -3.79 -9.35 8.91
C ALA A 187 -2.44 -8.61 8.76
N MET A 188 -2.45 -7.28 8.62
CA MET A 188 -1.22 -6.47 8.55
C MET A 188 -0.37 -6.60 9.82
N ARG A 189 -1.01 -6.66 11.00
CA ARG A 189 -0.30 -6.86 12.26
C ARG A 189 0.34 -8.24 12.32
N GLU A 190 -0.41 -9.28 11.97
CA GLU A 190 0.09 -10.67 11.95
C GLU A 190 1.25 -10.83 10.96
N GLU A 191 1.12 -10.25 9.77
CA GLU A 191 2.17 -10.24 8.75
C GLU A 191 3.42 -9.51 9.26
N ALA A 192 3.28 -8.35 9.91
CA ALA A 192 4.40 -7.63 10.51
C ALA A 192 5.12 -8.49 11.57
N ILE A 193 4.37 -9.19 12.43
CA ILE A 193 4.94 -10.12 13.42
C ILE A 193 5.72 -11.24 12.73
N GLN A 194 5.16 -11.85 11.69
CA GLN A 194 5.81 -12.93 10.93
C GLN A 194 7.09 -12.47 10.24
N LEU A 195 7.10 -11.24 9.72
CA LEU A 195 8.28 -10.63 9.10
C LEU A 195 9.29 -10.09 10.11
N GLY A 196 8.98 -10.12 11.42
CA GLY A 196 9.82 -9.55 12.47
C GLY A 196 9.85 -8.02 12.49
N GLU A 197 8.88 -7.39 11.84
CA GLU A 197 8.76 -5.93 11.73
C GLU A 197 7.97 -5.37 12.92
N LYS A 198 8.51 -4.29 13.51
CA LYS A 198 7.93 -3.67 14.71
C LYS A 198 7.08 -2.44 14.42
N ARG A 199 7.15 -1.91 13.20
CA ARG A 199 6.50 -0.67 12.81
C ARG A 199 5.85 -0.82 11.45
N VAL A 200 4.58 -0.42 11.37
CA VAL A 200 3.80 -0.42 10.13
C VAL A 200 3.33 1.01 9.88
N ALA A 201 3.80 1.63 8.80
CA ALA A 201 3.32 2.93 8.38
C ALA A 201 2.00 2.79 7.62
N VAL A 202 0.97 3.51 8.06
CA VAL A 202 -0.36 3.49 7.45
C VAL A 202 -0.66 4.89 6.94
N CYS A 203 -0.76 5.02 5.63
CA CYS A 203 -1.02 6.30 4.98
C CYS A 203 -2.40 6.30 4.37
N VAL A 204 -3.24 7.25 4.77
CA VAL A 204 -4.64 7.32 4.33
C VAL A 204 -4.90 8.66 3.67
N CYS A 205 -5.47 8.58 2.47
CA CYS A 205 -6.05 9.71 1.77
C CYS A 205 -7.48 9.30 1.40
N GLY A 206 -8.45 9.98 1.98
CA GLY A 206 -9.84 9.69 1.69
C GLY A 206 -10.78 10.46 2.58
N PRO A 207 -12.07 10.11 2.51
CA PRO A 207 -13.12 10.74 3.29
C PRO A 207 -12.85 10.64 4.79
N LYS A 208 -13.20 11.69 5.54
CA LYS A 208 -12.90 11.83 6.99
C LYS A 208 -13.26 10.60 7.80
N ARG A 209 -14.36 9.93 7.44
CA ARG A 209 -14.80 8.72 8.13
C ARG A 209 -13.82 7.56 7.94
N ILE A 210 -13.38 7.28 6.72
CA ILE A 210 -12.39 6.22 6.46
C ILE A 210 -11.11 6.54 7.22
N SER A 211 -10.65 7.79 7.15
CA SER A 211 -9.48 8.26 7.90
C SER A 211 -9.62 8.01 9.40
N ALA A 212 -10.77 8.36 9.99
CA ALA A 212 -11.03 8.13 11.42
C ALA A 212 -11.05 6.65 11.79
N LEU A 213 -11.62 5.78 10.95
CA LEU A 213 -11.64 4.34 11.17
C LEU A 213 -10.23 3.74 11.12
N CYS A 214 -9.43 4.10 10.11
CA CYS A 214 -8.04 3.68 10.01
C CYS A 214 -7.21 4.18 11.20
N ARG A 215 -7.43 5.42 11.65
CA ARG A 215 -6.78 5.97 12.84
C ARG A 215 -7.15 5.18 14.11
N LYS A 216 -8.44 4.89 14.30
CA LYS A 216 -8.94 4.06 15.43
C LYS A 216 -8.28 2.68 15.41
N ALA A 217 -8.24 2.03 14.24
CA ALA A 217 -7.59 0.73 14.06
C ALA A 217 -6.09 0.77 14.40
N CYS A 218 -5.36 1.79 13.93
CA CYS A 218 -3.96 1.98 14.27
C CYS A 218 -3.74 2.07 15.78
N ILE A 219 -4.59 2.81 16.49
CA ILE A 219 -4.48 2.98 17.95
C ILE A 219 -4.79 1.66 18.66
N GLN A 220 -5.89 1.00 18.33
CA GLN A 220 -6.36 -0.20 19.02
C GLN A 220 -5.45 -1.41 18.81
N LEU A 221 -4.84 -1.55 17.63
CA LEU A 221 -4.01 -2.70 17.29
C LEU A 221 -2.51 -2.46 17.53
N SER A 222 -2.12 -1.25 17.94
CA SER A 222 -0.74 -0.96 18.34
C SER A 222 -0.46 -1.44 19.76
N ASP A 223 0.65 -2.13 19.96
CA ASP A 223 1.12 -2.59 21.25
C ASP A 223 2.66 -2.58 21.35
N LYS A 224 3.22 -3.29 22.34
CA LYS A 224 4.67 -3.42 22.53
C LYS A 224 5.36 -4.26 21.44
N THR A 225 4.59 -5.05 20.70
CA THR A 225 5.07 -5.96 19.66
C THR A 225 5.11 -5.26 18.31
N VAL A 226 3.99 -4.63 17.91
CA VAL A 226 3.84 -3.92 16.64
C VAL A 226 3.20 -2.57 16.89
N ARG A 227 3.77 -1.52 16.30
CA ARG A 227 3.22 -0.17 16.32
C ARG A 227 2.79 0.28 14.94
N PHE A 228 1.55 0.74 14.81
CA PHE A 228 1.07 1.40 13.61
C PHE A 228 1.35 2.91 13.69
N ASP A 229 2.07 3.43 12.70
CA ASP A 229 2.32 4.86 12.55
C ASP A 229 1.33 5.41 11.51
N TYR A 230 0.32 6.13 12.00
CA TYR A 230 -0.75 6.66 11.17
C TYR A 230 -0.39 8.02 10.56
N HIS A 231 -0.58 8.14 9.24
CA HIS A 231 -0.40 9.34 8.45
C HIS A 231 -1.66 9.63 7.64
N GLU A 232 -2.15 10.86 7.71
CA GLU A 232 -3.34 11.29 6.99
C GLU A 232 -2.98 12.44 6.05
N GLU A 233 -3.46 12.36 4.82
CA GLU A 233 -3.43 13.44 3.86
C GLU A 233 -4.86 13.85 3.54
N ALA A 234 -5.27 15.00 4.10
CA ALA A 234 -6.59 15.57 3.88
C ALA A 234 -6.51 16.61 2.77
N PHE A 235 -7.32 16.41 1.73
CA PHE A 235 -7.56 17.43 0.70
C PHE A 235 -8.85 18.15 1.09
N GLY A 236 -8.70 19.36 1.65
CA GLY A 236 -9.79 20.23 2.08
C GLY A 236 -10.24 21.17 0.98
#